data_AF-A0A7U7JSC7-F1
#
_entry.id   AF-A0A7U7JSC7-F1
#
_cell.length_a   1.000
_cell.length_b   1.000
_cell.length_c   1.000
_cell.angle_alpha   90.00
_cell.angle_beta   90.00
_cell.angle_gamma   90.00
#
_symmetry.space_group_name_H-M   'P 1'
#
loop_
_entity.id
_entity.type
_entity.pdbx_description
1 polymer ?
#
loop_
_entity_poly.entity_id
_entity_poly.type
_entity_poly.pdbx_seq_one_letter_code
_entity_poly.pdbx_strand_id
1 'polypeptide(L)'
;MTFEEKLSEIYNKIANEISSMIPVEWEKVYTMAYIDDGGGEVFFNYTKPGSDELNYYSDIPKDCNVSKDIFKNSWFKVYRMFDELRETFKEEDLEPWTSCEFDFTRDGKLNVSFDYIDWVRLGFGPLAKENYYTYKKFGVLPETEYEINEVKEIEQYIKSQES
;
A
#
# COMPACT_ATOMS: atom_id res chain seq x y z
N MET A 1 -14.77 20.95 9.12
CA MET A 1 -13.62 20.49 8.34
C MET A 1 -14.16 20.06 6.99
N THR A 2 -13.59 20.55 5.89
CA THR A 2 -13.95 20.08 4.55
C THR A 2 -13.41 18.66 4.32
N PHE A 3 -13.91 17.96 3.30
CA PHE A 3 -13.38 16.65 2.94
C PHE A 3 -11.88 16.70 2.65
N GLU A 4 -11.42 17.72 1.91
CA GLU A 4 -10.01 17.91 1.58
C GLU A 4 -9.14 18.14 2.82
N GLU A 5 -9.65 18.87 3.82
CA GLU A 5 -8.97 19.06 5.09
C GLU A 5 -8.85 17.73 5.86
N LYS A 6 -9.93 16.92 5.92
CA LYS A 6 -9.90 15.58 6.52
C LYS A 6 -8.86 14.68 5.84
N LEU A 7 -8.87 14.65 4.50
CA LEU A 7 -7.90 13.88 3.71
C LEU A 7 -6.47 14.33 4.00
N SER A 8 -6.21 15.64 4.00
CA SER A 8 -4.88 16.18 4.28
C SER A 8 -4.36 15.77 5.67
N GLU A 9 -5.21 15.80 6.70
CA GLU A 9 -4.84 15.35 8.03
C GLU A 9 -4.51 13.86 8.07
N ILE A 10 -5.33 13.01 7.45
CA ILE A 10 -5.12 11.55 7.42
C ILE A 10 -3.86 11.21 6.62
N TYR A 11 -3.65 11.83 5.46
CA TYR A 11 -2.44 11.63 4.65
C TYR A 11 -1.17 11.99 5.41
N ASN A 12 -1.17 13.12 6.12
CA ASN A 12 -0.04 13.50 6.95
C ASN A 12 0.20 12.49 8.08
N LYS A 13 -0.84 11.96 8.73
CA LYS A 13 -0.69 10.92 9.76
C LYS A 13 -0.08 9.63 9.19
N ILE A 14 -0.58 9.17 8.04
CA ILE A 14 -0.08 7.97 7.35
C ILE A 14 1.40 8.14 6.99
N ALA A 15 1.75 9.22 6.28
CA ALA A 15 3.13 9.47 5.85
C ALA A 15 4.09 9.55 7.04
N ASN A 16 3.69 10.20 8.14
CA ASN A 16 4.52 10.33 9.33
C ASN A 16 4.69 9.01 10.09
N GLU A 17 3.63 8.20 10.26
CA GLU A 17 3.75 6.90 10.93
C GLU A 17 4.63 5.95 10.11
N ILE A 18 4.42 5.86 8.79
CA ILE A 18 5.29 5.03 7.92
C ILE A 18 6.74 5.52 7.96
N SER A 19 6.97 6.83 7.88
CA SER A 19 8.32 7.41 7.99
C SER A 19 9.00 7.02 9.30
N SER A 20 8.26 6.99 10.41
CA SER A 20 8.78 6.61 11.73
C SER A 20 9.11 5.12 11.86
N MET A 21 8.50 4.27 11.01
CA MET A 21 8.77 2.84 10.96
C MET A 21 10.09 2.49 10.27
N ILE A 22 10.70 3.43 9.54
CA ILE A 22 11.93 3.22 8.77
C ILE A 22 13.11 3.89 9.52
N PRO A 23 13.87 3.16 10.36
CA PRO A 23 14.91 3.73 11.23
C PRO A 23 16.25 3.92 10.50
N VAL A 24 16.23 4.09 9.19
CA VAL A 24 17.40 4.29 8.32
C VAL A 24 17.12 5.44 7.37
N GLU A 25 18.15 5.94 6.69
CA GLU A 25 17.91 6.92 5.64
C GLU A 25 17.14 6.29 4.47
N TRP A 26 16.10 6.99 4.03
CA TRP A 26 15.26 6.62 2.89
C TRP A 26 15.04 7.84 1.99
N GLU A 27 14.60 7.61 0.76
CA GLU A 27 14.36 8.65 -0.25
C GLU A 27 12.90 8.65 -0.72
N LYS A 28 12.37 7.46 -1.07
CA LYS A 28 10.99 7.26 -1.54
C LYS A 28 10.35 6.13 -0.78
N VAL A 29 9.05 6.25 -0.55
CA VAL A 29 8.18 5.22 0.00
C VAL A 29 7.04 4.99 -0.97
N TYR A 30 6.79 3.71 -1.27
CA TYR A 30 5.71 3.25 -2.12
C TYR A 30 4.79 2.36 -1.29
N THR A 31 3.57 2.81 -1.03
CA THR A 31 2.62 2.08 -0.17
C THR A 31 1.42 1.66 -0.99
N MET A 32 0.96 0.43 -0.76
CA MET A 32 -0.29 -0.05 -1.31
C MET A 32 -1.18 -0.57 -0.19
N ALA A 33 -2.43 -0.11 -0.18
CA ALA A 33 -3.47 -0.59 0.72
C ALA A 33 -4.59 -1.22 -0.10
N TYR A 34 -4.98 -2.45 0.26
CA TYR A 34 -6.19 -3.09 -0.24
C TYR A 34 -7.13 -3.32 0.93
N ILE A 35 -8.28 -2.65 0.94
CA ILE A 35 -9.22 -2.68 2.07
C ILE A 35 -10.65 -2.88 1.56
N ASP A 36 -11.34 -3.82 2.18
CA ASP A 36 -12.78 -4.06 2.02
C ASP A 36 -13.47 -4.16 3.38
N ASP A 37 -14.78 -4.45 3.39
CA ASP A 37 -15.57 -4.51 4.62
C ASP A 37 -15.27 -5.77 5.48
N GLY A 38 -14.54 -6.75 4.94
CA GLY A 38 -14.10 -7.97 5.62
C GLY A 38 -12.67 -7.90 6.17
N GLY A 39 -11.89 -6.89 5.77
CA GLY A 39 -10.53 -6.66 6.21
C GLY A 39 -9.65 -6.11 5.08
N GLY A 40 -8.34 -6.26 5.22
CA GLY A 40 -7.43 -5.78 4.19
C GLY A 40 -5.97 -6.05 4.50
N GLU A 41 -5.12 -5.52 3.64
CA GLU A 41 -3.67 -5.51 3.80
C GLU A 41 -3.10 -4.15 3.44
N VAL A 42 -2.00 -3.82 4.12
CA VAL A 42 -1.17 -2.67 3.77
C VAL A 42 0.27 -3.15 3.74
N PHE A 43 0.98 -2.86 2.66
CA PHE A 43 2.40 -3.11 2.54
C PHE A 43 3.08 -1.89 1.94
N PHE A 44 4.37 -1.75 2.20
CA PHE A 44 5.16 -0.69 1.60
C PHE A 44 6.58 -1.14 1.27
N ASN A 45 7.16 -0.50 0.27
CA ASN A 45 8.56 -0.60 -0.09
C ASN A 45 9.20 0.78 0.05
N TYR A 46 10.50 0.82 0.30
CA TYR A 46 11.24 2.07 0.34
C TYR A 46 12.59 1.96 -0.38
N THR A 47 13.08 3.11 -0.85
CA THR A 47 14.42 3.22 -1.44
C THR A 47 15.35 3.98 -0.51
N LYS A 48 16.64 3.70 -0.60
CA LYS A 48 17.70 4.44 0.11
C LYS A 48 18.22 5.59 -0.76
N PRO A 49 18.82 6.64 -0.18
CA PRO A 49 19.42 7.72 -0.96
C PRO A 49 20.42 7.19 -2.00
N GLY A 50 20.25 7.61 -3.26
CA GLY A 50 21.13 7.23 -4.36
C GLY A 50 20.96 5.78 -4.87
N SER A 51 19.92 5.06 -4.44
CA SER A 51 19.60 3.71 -4.93
C SER A 51 18.13 3.64 -5.36
N ASP A 52 17.87 2.92 -6.46
CA ASP A 52 16.51 2.53 -6.88
C ASP A 52 16.13 1.12 -6.38
N GLU A 53 16.98 0.50 -5.56
CA GLU A 53 16.71 -0.79 -4.93
C GLU A 53 15.53 -0.69 -3.95
N LEU A 54 14.56 -1.58 -4.12
CA LEU A 54 13.40 -1.69 -3.25
C LEU A 54 13.76 -2.49 -2.00
N ASN A 55 13.49 -1.89 -0.84
CA ASN A 55 13.62 -2.52 0.47
C ASN A 55 12.21 -2.78 1.00
N TYR A 56 11.92 -4.04 1.34
CA TYR A 56 10.60 -4.46 1.81
C TYR A 56 10.40 -4.08 3.28
N TYR A 57 9.21 -3.58 3.64
CA TYR A 57 8.90 -3.24 5.02
C TYR A 57 9.04 -4.42 5.98
N SER A 58 8.73 -5.63 5.50
CA SER A 58 8.75 -6.87 6.27
C SER A 58 10.15 -7.25 6.77
N ASP A 59 11.21 -6.74 6.12
CA ASP A 59 12.60 -6.98 6.50
C ASP A 59 13.12 -6.01 7.56
N ILE A 60 12.46 -4.86 7.77
CA ILE A 60 12.87 -3.82 8.73
C ILE A 60 13.15 -4.39 10.14
N PRO A 61 12.30 -5.25 10.75
CA PRO A 61 12.58 -5.81 12.06
C PRO A 61 13.92 -6.53 12.15
N LYS A 62 14.30 -7.24 11.08
CA LYS A 62 15.54 -8.01 11.01
C LYS A 62 16.72 -7.09 10.67
N ASP A 63 16.60 -6.31 9.59
CA ASP A 63 17.72 -5.56 9.02
C ASP A 63 18.09 -4.33 9.85
N CYS A 64 17.12 -3.76 10.55
CA CYS A 64 17.31 -2.58 11.39
C CYS A 64 17.30 -2.90 12.90
N ASN A 65 17.27 -4.18 13.27
CA ASN A 65 17.20 -4.64 14.66
C ASN A 65 16.05 -3.98 15.46
N VAL A 66 14.89 -3.86 14.82
CA VAL A 66 13.65 -3.35 15.45
C VAL A 66 12.86 -4.51 16.03
N SER A 67 12.31 -4.34 17.23
CA SER A 67 11.43 -5.36 17.83
C SER A 67 10.24 -5.66 16.92
N LYS A 68 10.01 -6.94 16.62
CA LYS A 68 8.86 -7.39 15.82
C LYS A 68 7.52 -6.92 16.39
N ASP A 69 7.39 -6.88 17.72
CA ASP A 69 6.16 -6.44 18.37
C ASP A 69 5.95 -4.92 18.22
N ILE A 70 7.02 -4.13 18.35
CA ILE A 70 6.97 -2.68 18.14
C ILE A 70 6.57 -2.39 16.68
N PHE A 71 7.24 -3.07 15.74
CA PHE A 71 6.96 -2.91 14.32
C PHE A 71 5.51 -3.29 13.98
N LYS A 72 5.05 -4.44 14.46
CA LYS A 72 3.67 -4.92 14.24
C LYS A 72 2.64 -3.95 14.81
N ASN A 73 2.89 -3.36 15.98
CA ASN A 73 2.00 -2.35 16.57
C ASN A 73 1.92 -1.09 15.71
N SER A 74 3.04 -0.60 15.18
CA SER A 74 3.03 0.55 14.26
C SER A 74 2.37 0.21 12.92
N TRP A 75 2.64 -0.97 12.36
CA TRP A 75 1.97 -1.46 11.16
C TRP A 75 0.44 -1.51 11.32
N PHE A 76 -0.06 -2.01 12.46
CA PHE A 76 -1.49 -1.99 12.75
C PHE A 76 -2.08 -0.58 12.84
N LYS A 77 -1.31 0.42 13.29
CA LYS A 77 -1.79 1.81 13.25
C LYS A 77 -1.92 2.30 11.82
N VAL A 78 -0.93 2.04 10.97
CA VAL A 78 -0.97 2.39 9.54
C VAL A 78 -2.19 1.75 8.88
N TYR A 79 -2.41 0.45 9.10
CA TYR A 79 -3.62 -0.24 8.62
C TYR A 79 -4.91 0.50 9.05
N ARG A 80 -5.05 0.83 10.34
CA ARG A 80 -6.23 1.55 10.83
C ARG A 80 -6.38 2.95 10.27
N MET A 81 -5.29 3.63 9.93
CA MET A 81 -5.35 4.94 9.28
C MET A 81 -5.85 4.84 7.84
N PHE A 82 -5.51 3.77 7.11
CA PHE A 82 -6.09 3.51 5.78
C PHE A 82 -7.57 3.08 5.88
N ASP A 83 -7.94 2.33 6.91
CA ASP A 83 -9.34 2.01 7.20
C ASP A 83 -10.14 3.31 7.51
N GLU A 84 -9.62 4.19 8.35
CA GLU A 84 -10.18 5.53 8.63
C GLU A 84 -10.29 6.39 7.35
N LEU A 85 -9.28 6.35 6.48
CA LEU A 85 -9.33 7.01 5.19
C LEU A 85 -10.49 6.49 4.33
N ARG A 86 -10.72 5.18 4.31
CA ARG A 86 -11.82 4.56 3.55
C ARG A 86 -13.17 4.93 4.13
N GLU A 87 -13.32 4.92 5.45
CA GLU A 87 -14.56 5.33 6.11
C GLU A 87 -14.88 6.81 5.88
N THR A 88 -13.86 7.67 5.77
CA THR A 88 -14.07 9.09 5.44
C THR A 88 -14.75 9.28 4.09
N PHE A 89 -14.51 8.40 3.10
CA PHE A 89 -15.23 8.44 1.82
C PHE A 89 -16.71 8.09 2.01
N LYS A 90 -17.01 7.05 2.81
CA LYS A 90 -18.38 6.64 3.10
C LYS A 90 -19.16 7.73 3.83
N GLU A 91 -18.54 8.41 4.80
CA GLU A 91 -19.16 9.52 5.53
C GLU A 91 -19.57 10.70 4.64
N GLU A 92 -18.88 10.88 3.52
CA GLU A 92 -19.14 11.93 2.52
C GLU A 92 -20.01 11.41 1.36
N ASP A 93 -20.70 10.27 1.55
CA ASP A 93 -21.53 9.60 0.54
C ASP A 93 -20.76 9.26 -0.77
N LEU A 94 -19.45 9.08 -0.69
CA LEU A 94 -18.60 8.64 -1.79
C LEU A 94 -18.43 7.11 -1.77
N GLU A 95 -18.23 6.54 -2.96
CA GLU A 95 -17.94 5.12 -3.08
C GLU A 95 -16.62 4.79 -2.36
N PRO A 96 -16.61 3.80 -1.46
CA PRO A 96 -15.38 3.43 -0.76
C PRO A 96 -14.45 2.69 -1.72
N TRP A 97 -13.26 3.23 -1.90
CA TRP A 97 -12.21 2.60 -2.69
C TRP A 97 -11.84 1.21 -2.15
N THR A 98 -11.33 0.35 -3.03
CA THR A 98 -10.83 -0.99 -2.66
C THR A 98 -9.31 -1.05 -2.65
N SER A 99 -8.67 -0.12 -3.35
CA SER A 99 -7.22 -0.05 -3.49
C SER A 99 -6.75 1.40 -3.39
N CYS A 100 -5.74 1.67 -2.57
CA CYS A 100 -5.13 3.00 -2.42
C CYS A 100 -3.61 2.88 -2.62
N GLU A 101 -3.10 3.52 -3.66
CA GLU A 101 -1.67 3.73 -3.85
C GLU A 101 -1.27 5.04 -3.18
N PHE A 102 -0.29 4.98 -2.28
CA PHE A 102 0.13 6.10 -1.43
C PHE A 102 1.66 6.21 -1.47
N ASP A 103 2.15 7.05 -2.37
CA ASP A 103 3.57 7.23 -2.63
C ASP A 103 4.03 8.59 -2.10
N PHE A 104 5.15 8.61 -1.40
CA PHE A 104 5.73 9.87 -0.95
C PHE A 104 7.26 9.85 -0.93
N THR A 105 7.81 11.05 -0.95
CA THR A 105 9.26 11.30 -0.95
C THR A 105 9.68 12.01 0.32
N ARG A 106 10.97 11.91 0.64
CA ARG A 106 11.55 12.58 1.82
C ARG A 106 11.46 14.12 1.75
N ASP A 107 11.39 14.70 0.55
CA ASP A 107 11.18 16.14 0.33
C ASP A 107 9.70 16.57 0.45
N GLY A 108 8.79 15.66 0.80
CA GLY A 108 7.39 15.95 1.11
C GLY A 108 6.44 15.95 -0.09
N LYS A 109 6.85 15.42 -1.25
CA LYS A 109 5.91 15.19 -2.36
C LYS A 109 5.08 13.95 -2.04
N LEU A 110 3.78 14.05 -2.28
CA LEU A 110 2.81 12.99 -2.04
C LEU A 110 2.00 12.79 -3.33
N ASN A 111 1.84 11.52 -3.73
CA ASN A 111 0.92 11.10 -4.76
C ASN A 111 0.00 10.03 -4.18
N VAL A 112 -1.31 10.28 -4.24
CA VAL A 112 -2.33 9.33 -3.78
C VAL A 112 -3.27 9.04 -4.94
N SER A 113 -3.55 7.77 -5.19
CA SER A 113 -4.56 7.35 -6.16
C SER A 113 -5.41 6.23 -5.60
N PHE A 114 -6.66 6.17 -6.06
CA PHE A 114 -7.66 5.22 -5.61
C PHE A 114 -8.16 4.39 -6.79
N ASP A 115 -8.40 3.11 -6.56
CA ASP A 115 -8.95 2.15 -7.52
C ASP A 115 -10.07 1.32 -6.86
N TYR A 116 -10.92 0.71 -7.69
CA TYR A 116 -12.16 0.03 -7.31
C TYR A 116 -12.19 -1.42 -7.81
N ILE A 117 -11.02 -2.05 -7.88
CA ILE A 117 -10.85 -3.45 -8.27
C ILE A 117 -11.63 -4.37 -7.31
N ASP A 118 -12.41 -5.30 -7.87
CA ASP A 118 -13.19 -6.28 -7.10
C ASP A 118 -12.31 -7.48 -6.69
N TRP A 119 -11.50 -7.25 -5.65
CA TRP A 119 -10.60 -8.26 -5.11
C TRP A 119 -11.31 -9.47 -4.52
N VAL A 120 -12.55 -9.32 -4.05
CA VAL A 120 -13.35 -10.40 -3.48
C VAL A 120 -13.71 -11.40 -4.57
N ARG A 121 -14.17 -10.91 -5.73
CA ARG A 121 -14.48 -11.76 -6.88
C ARG A 121 -13.24 -12.42 -7.47
N LEU A 122 -12.11 -11.73 -7.47
CA LEU A 122 -10.82 -12.28 -7.89
C LEU A 122 -10.37 -13.44 -7.00
N GLY A 123 -10.63 -13.38 -5.69
CA GLY A 123 -10.31 -14.45 -4.75
C GLY A 123 -8.81 -14.66 -4.51
N PHE A 124 -7.95 -13.75 -4.98
CA PHE A 124 -6.52 -13.81 -4.80
C PHE A 124 -6.09 -13.39 -3.39
N GLY A 125 -5.11 -14.12 -2.84
CA GLY A 125 -4.54 -13.83 -1.53
C GLY A 125 -3.52 -12.67 -1.55
N PRO A 126 -3.03 -12.27 -0.37
CA PRO A 126 -2.12 -11.13 -0.22
C PRO A 126 -0.88 -11.16 -1.12
N LEU A 127 -0.23 -12.33 -1.21
CA LEU A 127 0.98 -12.48 -2.00
C LEU A 127 0.74 -12.19 -3.49
N ALA A 128 -0.37 -12.65 -4.05
CA ALA A 128 -0.72 -12.41 -5.44
C ALA A 128 -1.00 -10.93 -5.72
N LYS A 129 -1.63 -10.22 -4.76
CA LYS A 129 -1.90 -8.78 -4.84
C LYS A 129 -0.61 -7.95 -4.74
N GLU A 130 0.31 -8.34 -3.86
CA GLU A 130 1.63 -7.72 -3.73
C GLU A 130 2.48 -7.95 -4.99
N ASN A 131 2.47 -9.17 -5.53
CA ASN A 131 3.15 -9.50 -6.79
C ASN A 131 2.58 -8.71 -7.97
N TYR A 132 1.25 -8.58 -8.05
CA TYR A 132 0.60 -7.77 -9.08
C TYR A 132 0.99 -6.29 -8.97
N TYR A 133 0.96 -5.71 -7.76
CA TYR A 133 1.39 -4.33 -7.54
C TYR A 133 2.85 -4.14 -7.97
N THR A 134 3.73 -5.03 -7.52
CA THR A 134 5.17 -4.97 -7.80
C THR A 134 5.45 -5.05 -9.30
N TYR A 135 4.73 -5.92 -10.01
CA TYR A 135 4.78 -6.00 -11.46
C TYR A 135 4.26 -4.72 -12.14
N LYS A 136 3.07 -4.24 -11.75
CA LYS A 136 2.45 -3.03 -12.32
C LYS A 136 3.32 -1.79 -12.13
N LYS A 137 3.92 -1.64 -10.94
CA LYS A 137 4.64 -0.44 -10.54
C LYS A 137 6.10 -0.43 -11.01
N PHE A 138 6.77 -1.58 -10.93
CA PHE A 138 8.22 -1.67 -11.12
C PHE A 138 8.63 -2.59 -12.28
N GLY A 139 7.70 -3.28 -12.92
CA GLY A 139 7.99 -4.24 -13.99
C GLY A 139 8.69 -5.51 -13.49
N VAL A 140 8.67 -5.77 -12.18
CA VAL A 140 9.32 -6.93 -11.55
C VAL A 140 8.30 -8.06 -11.44
N LEU A 141 8.58 -9.18 -12.12
CA LEU A 141 7.77 -10.40 -12.03
C LEU A 141 8.21 -11.27 -10.85
N PRO A 142 7.30 -12.06 -10.26
CA PRO A 142 7.67 -13.07 -9.27
C PRO A 142 8.49 -14.20 -9.92
N GLU A 143 9.15 -15.01 -9.09
CA GLU A 143 10.11 -16.01 -9.57
C GLU A 143 9.45 -17.27 -10.15
N THR A 144 8.30 -17.66 -9.59
CA THR A 144 7.65 -18.93 -9.96
C THR A 144 6.63 -18.74 -11.08
N GLU A 145 6.54 -19.73 -11.97
CA GLU A 145 5.54 -19.73 -13.05
C GLU A 145 4.11 -19.64 -12.51
N TYR A 146 3.85 -20.26 -11.35
CA TYR A 146 2.57 -20.17 -10.66
C TYR A 146 2.19 -18.73 -10.32
N GLU A 147 3.07 -18.00 -9.63
CA GLU A 147 2.82 -16.60 -9.25
C GLU A 147 2.77 -15.67 -10.47
N ILE A 148 3.58 -15.93 -11.50
CA ILE A 148 3.53 -15.19 -12.77
C ILE A 148 2.15 -15.35 -13.42
N ASN A 149 1.55 -16.54 -13.35
CA ASN A 149 0.23 -16.77 -13.91
C ASN A 149 -0.86 -16.06 -13.09
N GLU A 150 -0.77 -16.04 -11.76
CA GLU A 150 -1.69 -15.25 -10.92
C GLU A 150 -1.66 -13.76 -11.30
N VAL A 151 -0.47 -13.19 -11.49
CA VAL A 151 -0.31 -11.79 -11.95
C VAL A 151 -1.01 -11.54 -13.29
N LYS A 152 -0.87 -12.46 -14.25
CA LYS A 152 -1.54 -12.35 -15.56
C LYS A 152 -3.07 -12.47 -15.45
N GLU A 153 -3.56 -13.36 -14.60
CA GLU A 153 -5.00 -13.53 -14.36
C GLU A 153 -5.62 -12.25 -13.76
N ILE A 154 -4.93 -11.63 -12.79
CA ILE A 154 -5.33 -10.33 -12.23
C ILE A 154 -5.35 -9.26 -13.33
N GLU A 155 -4.29 -9.18 -14.15
CA GLU A 155 -4.20 -8.19 -15.22
C GLU A 155 -5.34 -8.35 -16.26
N GLN A 156 -5.66 -9.59 -16.65
CA GLN A 156 -6.76 -9.88 -17.57
C GLN A 156 -8.12 -9.50 -16.97
N TYR A 157 -8.34 -9.80 -15.70
CA TYR A 157 -9.57 -9.44 -15.01
C TYR A 157 -9.76 -7.92 -14.98
N ILE A 158 -8.74 -7.16 -14.59
CA ILE A 158 -8.82 -5.69 -14.52
C ILE A 158 -9.11 -5.09 -15.89
N LYS A 159 -8.43 -5.54 -16.95
CA LYS A 159 -8.73 -5.14 -18.35
C LYS A 159 -10.19 -5.40 -18.74
N SER A 160 -10.78 -6.48 -18.23
CA SER A 160 -12.18 -6.81 -18.50
C SER A 160 -13.18 -5.97 -17.71
N GLN A 161 -12.79 -5.38 -16.57
CA GLN A 161 -13.63 -4.44 -15.81
C GLN A 161 -13.68 -3.06 -16.47
N GLU A 162 -12.62 -2.66 -17.19
CA GLU A 162 -12.52 -1.39 -17.91
C GLU A 162 -13.23 -1.40 -19.28
N SER A 163 -13.66 -2.58 -19.75
CA SER A 163 -14.29 -2.82 -21.06
C SER A 163 -15.82 -2.71 -21.01
#